data_AF-A0A7L9RSQ2-F1
#
_entry.id   AF-A0A7L9RSQ2-F1
#
_cell.length_a   1.000
_cell.length_b   1.000
_cell.length_c   1.000
_cell.angle_alpha   90.00
_cell.angle_beta   90.00
_cell.angle_gamma   90.00
#
_symmetry.space_group_name_H-M   'P 1'
#
loop_
_entity.id
_entity.type
_entity.pdbx_description
1 polymer ?
#
loop_
_entity_poly.entity_id
_entity_poly.type
_entity_poly.pdbx_seq_one_letter_code
_entity_poly.pdbx_strand_id
1 'polypeptide(L)'
;MAKSALLLPRIVFRKILKMSELYIAKNLLPLSILVIVLGSILATAFINPQKFKESKGSVVIAVIASIAIVFLGLNVTLNSVSMDFQADVKKNKVTKDSVEKLWIYPNQLFSEKTKARPEFYASLCYNNLDLYNLTQNLHTKITVDSTLEEQYISILLIQCWEDYLKLRHFDKTGDDVWLVNYIQWAQSSYLKAQFDRLKHNYSDTTIRLAELLFEYASTLPIPTKDPGVYKKQVQELLKDPRLIAIYKETP
;
A
#
# COMPACT_ATOMS: atom_id res chain seq x y z
N MET A 1 16.58 7.90 -27.46
CA MET A 1 16.27 7.60 -26.04
C MET A 1 14.74 7.73 -25.80
N ALA A 2 13.91 6.94 -26.48
CA ALA A 2 12.45 7.13 -26.51
C ALA A 2 11.68 5.80 -26.69
N LYS A 3 11.83 4.87 -25.73
CA LYS A 3 11.07 3.59 -25.74
C LYS A 3 10.39 3.22 -24.41
N SER A 4 10.56 3.99 -23.32
CA SER A 4 9.98 3.63 -22.01
C SER A 4 8.59 4.22 -21.73
N ALA A 5 8.15 5.26 -22.45
CA ALA A 5 6.87 5.95 -22.17
C ALA A 5 5.61 5.20 -22.65
N LEU A 6 5.76 4.14 -23.45
CA LEU A 6 4.63 3.37 -24.03
C LEU A 6 4.33 2.05 -23.29
N LEU A 7 5.07 1.71 -22.23
CA LEU A 7 4.90 0.45 -21.51
C LEU A 7 3.90 0.52 -20.34
N LEU A 8 3.78 1.68 -19.68
CA LEU A 8 2.82 1.91 -18.60
C LEU A 8 1.35 1.78 -19.04
N PRO A 9 0.92 2.31 -20.21
CA PRO A 9 -0.45 2.14 -20.68
C PRO A 9 -0.78 0.67 -21.00
N ARG A 10 0.20 -0.09 -21.52
CA ARG A 10 -0.02 -1.50 -21.90
C ARG A 10 -0.19 -2.44 -20.71
N ILE A 11 0.51 -2.19 -19.60
CA ILE A 11 0.39 -3.00 -18.37
C ILE A 11 -0.93 -2.69 -17.67
N VAL A 12 -1.30 -1.41 -17.59
CA VAL A 12 -2.59 -0.97 -17.02
C VAL A 12 -3.75 -1.48 -17.88
N PHE A 13 -3.67 -1.36 -19.21
CA PHE A 13 -4.67 -1.86 -20.14
C PHE A 13 -4.80 -3.39 -20.09
N ARG A 14 -3.70 -4.15 -20.01
CA ARG A 14 -3.75 -5.61 -19.80
C ARG A 14 -4.37 -6.00 -18.46
N LYS A 15 -4.13 -5.24 -17.39
CA LYS A 15 -4.76 -5.47 -16.08
C LYS A 15 -6.26 -5.19 -16.15
N ILE A 16 -6.67 -4.10 -16.80
CA ILE A 16 -8.09 -3.76 -17.00
C ILE A 16 -8.77 -4.82 -17.87
N LEU A 17 -8.13 -5.27 -18.96
CA LEU A 17 -8.66 -6.31 -19.83
C LEU A 17 -8.81 -7.65 -19.10
N LYS A 18 -7.79 -8.07 -18.33
CA LYS A 18 -7.87 -9.27 -17.48
C LYS A 18 -8.93 -9.16 -16.38
N MET A 19 -9.10 -7.99 -15.78
CA MET A 19 -10.17 -7.76 -14.81
C MET A 19 -11.54 -7.80 -15.47
N SER A 20 -11.69 -7.23 -16.68
CA SER A 20 -12.94 -7.35 -17.44
C SER A 20 -13.23 -8.77 -17.89
N GLU A 21 -12.22 -9.55 -18.31
CA GLU A 21 -12.37 -10.96 -18.67
C GLU A 21 -12.72 -11.83 -17.44
N LEU A 22 -12.08 -11.60 -16.29
CA LEU A 22 -12.43 -12.30 -15.05
C LEU A 22 -13.84 -11.93 -14.56
N TYR A 23 -14.23 -10.66 -14.70
CA TYR A 23 -15.55 -10.17 -14.35
C TYR A 23 -16.64 -10.74 -15.27
N ILE A 24 -16.36 -10.78 -16.57
CA ILE A 24 -17.23 -11.38 -17.59
C ILE A 24 -17.32 -12.91 -17.37
N ALA A 25 -16.22 -13.60 -17.11
CA ALA A 25 -16.22 -15.05 -16.85
C ALA A 25 -16.94 -15.42 -15.53
N LYS A 26 -16.74 -14.66 -14.46
CA LYS A 26 -17.44 -14.87 -13.18
C LYS A 26 -18.95 -14.61 -13.27
N ASN A 27 -19.37 -13.67 -14.12
CA ASN A 27 -20.79 -13.35 -14.32
C ASN A 27 -21.47 -14.22 -15.40
N LEU A 28 -20.71 -14.75 -16.37
CA LEU A 28 -21.22 -15.64 -17.41
C LEU A 28 -21.54 -17.04 -16.87
N LEU A 29 -20.73 -17.57 -15.94
CA LEU A 29 -20.95 -18.91 -15.38
C LEU A 29 -22.36 -19.11 -14.78
N PRO A 30 -22.86 -18.26 -13.86
CA PRO A 30 -24.21 -18.37 -13.34
C PRO A 30 -25.28 -18.11 -14.41
N LEU A 31 -25.01 -17.25 -15.40
CA LEU A 31 -25.91 -17.00 -16.53
C LEU A 31 -26.02 -18.22 -17.46
N SER A 32 -24.92 -18.95 -17.69
CA SER A 32 -24.93 -20.19 -18.47
C SER A 32 -25.63 -21.32 -17.73
N ILE A 33 -25.47 -21.44 -16.40
CA ILE A 33 -26.23 -22.39 -15.58
C ILE A 33 -27.73 -22.07 -15.63
N LEU A 34 -28.10 -20.79 -15.56
CA LEU A 34 -29.48 -20.31 -15.72
C LEU A 34 -30.07 -20.73 -17.07
N VAL A 35 -29.35 -20.51 -18.17
CA VAL A 35 -29.80 -20.89 -19.53
C VAL A 35 -29.96 -22.40 -19.66
N ILE A 36 -29.07 -23.19 -19.05
CA ILE A 36 -29.15 -24.65 -19.07
C ILE A 36 -30.36 -25.15 -18.26
N VAL A 37 -30.62 -24.60 -17.07
CA VAL A 37 -31.75 -24.99 -16.23
C VAL A 37 -33.09 -24.58 -16.86
N LEU A 38 -33.20 -23.34 -17.35
CA LEU A 38 -34.40 -22.89 -18.07
C LEU A 38 -34.61 -23.67 -19.37
N GLY A 39 -33.53 -23.91 -20.12
CA GLY A 39 -33.56 -24.70 -21.36
C GLY A 39 -33.99 -26.15 -21.14
N SER A 40 -33.53 -26.78 -20.06
CA SER A 40 -33.91 -28.17 -19.73
C SER A 40 -35.35 -28.29 -19.24
N ILE A 41 -35.87 -27.31 -18.49
CA ILE A 41 -37.28 -27.25 -18.08
C ILE A 41 -38.19 -27.00 -19.30
N LEU A 42 -37.82 -26.08 -20.19
CA LEU A 42 -38.56 -25.81 -21.42
C LEU A 42 -38.54 -27.04 -22.35
N ALA A 43 -37.39 -27.69 -22.52
CA ALA A 43 -37.29 -28.91 -23.32
C ALA A 43 -38.18 -30.03 -22.78
N THR A 44 -38.22 -30.25 -21.46
CA THR A 44 -39.11 -31.27 -20.87
C THR A 44 -40.59 -30.94 -20.99
N ALA A 45 -40.96 -29.65 -20.94
CA ALA A 45 -42.35 -29.21 -21.17
C ALA A 45 -42.81 -29.43 -22.63
N PHE A 46 -41.91 -29.25 -23.61
CA PHE A 46 -42.22 -29.44 -25.03
C PHE A 46 -42.16 -30.91 -25.48
N ILE A 47 -41.26 -31.72 -24.91
CA ILE A 47 -41.04 -33.11 -25.35
C ILE A 47 -42.10 -34.09 -24.82
N ASN A 48 -42.71 -33.83 -23.65
CA ASN A 48 -43.68 -34.78 -23.07
C ASN A 48 -44.87 -34.12 -22.33
N PRO A 49 -45.81 -33.50 -23.09
CA PRO A 49 -46.84 -32.60 -22.54
C PRO A 49 -47.91 -33.30 -21.67
N GLN A 50 -48.11 -34.62 -21.80
CA GLN A 50 -49.12 -35.35 -21.01
C GLN A 50 -48.68 -35.61 -19.56
N LYS A 51 -47.44 -36.03 -19.32
CA LYS A 51 -46.88 -36.18 -17.95
C LYS A 51 -46.76 -34.84 -17.20
N PHE A 52 -46.63 -33.75 -17.96
CA PHE A 52 -46.60 -32.39 -17.43
C PHE A 52 -47.98 -31.90 -16.95
N LYS A 53 -49.07 -32.36 -17.60
CA LYS A 53 -50.45 -32.03 -17.21
C LYS A 53 -50.89 -32.66 -15.90
N GLU A 54 -50.36 -33.81 -15.53
CA GLU A 54 -50.68 -34.52 -14.27
C GLU A 54 -49.86 -34.04 -13.07
N SER A 55 -48.73 -33.39 -13.32
CA SER A 55 -47.74 -33.01 -12.30
C SER A 55 -47.61 -31.48 -12.07
N LYS A 56 -48.61 -30.71 -12.52
CA LYS A 56 -48.60 -29.22 -12.56
C LYS A 56 -48.08 -28.55 -11.30
N GLY A 57 -48.45 -29.04 -10.11
CA GLY A 57 -47.97 -28.49 -8.84
C GLY A 57 -46.47 -28.70 -8.64
N SER A 58 -45.95 -29.91 -8.90
CA SER A 58 -44.53 -30.23 -8.77
C SER A 58 -43.66 -29.45 -9.77
N VAL A 59 -44.18 -29.24 -10.99
CA VAL A 59 -43.52 -28.45 -12.02
C VAL A 59 -43.43 -26.99 -11.60
N VAL A 60 -44.51 -26.39 -11.12
CA VAL A 60 -44.52 -25.00 -10.66
C VAL A 60 -43.56 -24.82 -9.48
N ILE A 61 -43.55 -25.76 -8.53
CA ILE A 61 -42.60 -25.75 -7.41
C ILE A 61 -41.16 -25.86 -7.91
N ALA A 62 -40.86 -26.74 -8.87
CA ALA A 62 -39.53 -26.89 -9.45
C ALA A 62 -39.06 -25.63 -10.19
N VAL A 63 -39.96 -24.95 -10.92
CA VAL A 63 -39.69 -23.68 -11.58
C VAL A 63 -39.40 -22.58 -10.56
N ILE A 64 -40.24 -22.43 -9.54
CA ILE A 64 -40.04 -21.43 -8.47
C ILE A 64 -38.74 -21.69 -7.71
N ALA A 65 -38.45 -22.96 -7.38
CA ALA A 65 -37.21 -23.35 -6.72
C ALA A 65 -35.98 -23.04 -7.59
N SER A 66 -36.04 -23.32 -8.89
CA SER A 66 -34.96 -23.01 -9.84
C SER A 66 -34.71 -21.51 -9.95
N ILE A 67 -35.77 -20.72 -10.04
CA ILE A 67 -35.71 -19.26 -10.04
C ILE A 67 -35.11 -18.75 -8.72
N ALA A 68 -35.54 -19.28 -7.58
CA ALA A 68 -35.01 -18.90 -6.27
C ALA A 68 -33.51 -19.19 -6.11
N ILE A 69 -33.05 -20.37 -6.59
CA ILE A 69 -31.62 -20.73 -6.58
C ILE A 69 -30.81 -19.76 -7.43
N VAL A 70 -31.32 -19.37 -8.60
CA VAL A 70 -30.67 -18.38 -9.48
C VAL A 70 -30.57 -17.03 -8.78
N PHE A 71 -31.68 -16.53 -8.22
CA PHE A 71 -31.69 -15.25 -7.50
C PHE A 71 -30.72 -15.27 -6.31
N LEU A 72 -30.64 -16.39 -5.58
CA LEU A 72 -29.69 -16.54 -4.48
C LEU A 72 -28.25 -16.53 -4.99
N GLY A 73 -27.93 -17.25 -6.06
CA GLY A 73 -26.59 -17.24 -6.67
C GLY A 73 -26.19 -15.87 -7.19
N LEU A 74 -27.13 -15.15 -7.82
CA LEU A 74 -26.91 -13.79 -8.32
C LEU A 74 -26.71 -12.80 -7.16
N ASN A 75 -27.51 -12.88 -6.10
CA ASN A 75 -27.35 -12.06 -4.90
C ASN A 75 -26.00 -12.30 -4.21
N VAL A 76 -25.59 -13.56 -4.06
CA VAL A 76 -24.26 -13.89 -3.49
C VAL A 76 -23.14 -13.32 -4.36
N THR A 77 -23.26 -13.42 -5.69
CA THR A 77 -22.26 -12.89 -6.62
C THR A 77 -22.18 -11.37 -6.57
N LEU A 78 -23.33 -10.68 -6.64
CA LEU A 78 -23.40 -9.22 -6.55
C LEU A 78 -22.87 -8.69 -5.21
N ASN A 79 -23.22 -9.36 -4.11
CA ASN A 79 -22.70 -8.99 -2.79
C ASN A 79 -21.19 -9.19 -2.71
N SER A 80 -20.66 -10.30 -3.23
CA SER A 80 -19.21 -10.53 -3.29
C SER A 80 -18.49 -9.45 -4.10
N VAL A 81 -19.02 -9.09 -5.28
CA VAL A 81 -18.45 -8.03 -6.13
C VAL A 81 -18.50 -6.67 -5.42
N SER A 82 -19.62 -6.36 -4.77
CA SER A 82 -19.79 -5.12 -4.01
C SER A 82 -18.80 -5.04 -2.84
N MET A 83 -18.60 -6.13 -2.10
CA MET A 83 -17.62 -6.22 -1.01
C MET A 83 -16.19 -6.03 -1.53
N ASP A 84 -15.82 -6.69 -2.64
CA ASP A 84 -14.50 -6.54 -3.25
C ASP A 84 -14.25 -5.08 -3.70
N PHE A 85 -15.25 -4.46 -4.32
CA PHE A 85 -15.17 -3.05 -4.75
C PHE A 85 -15.03 -2.10 -3.55
N GLN A 86 -15.83 -2.30 -2.49
CA GLN A 86 -15.74 -1.48 -1.27
C GLN A 86 -14.38 -1.64 -0.58
N ALA A 87 -13.85 -2.87 -0.53
CA ALA A 87 -12.52 -3.14 0.00
C ALA A 87 -11.43 -2.41 -0.82
N ASP A 88 -11.55 -2.41 -2.16
CA ASP A 88 -10.61 -1.71 -3.04
C ASP A 88 -10.65 -0.18 -2.84
N VAL A 89 -11.84 0.40 -2.79
CA VAL A 89 -12.05 1.83 -2.53
C VAL A 89 -11.48 2.22 -1.16
N LYS A 90 -11.75 1.42 -0.12
CA LYS A 90 -11.20 1.65 1.22
C LYS A 90 -9.67 1.65 1.21
N LYS A 91 -9.04 0.66 0.57
CA LYS A 91 -7.58 0.60 0.43
C LYS A 91 -7.02 1.80 -0.33
N ASN A 92 -7.67 2.25 -1.41
CA ASN A 92 -7.24 3.42 -2.16
C ASN A 92 -7.30 4.70 -1.31
N LYS A 93 -8.34 4.85 -0.48
CA LYS A 93 -8.45 5.97 0.46
C LYS A 93 -7.33 5.93 1.50
N VAL A 94 -7.10 4.78 2.14
CA VAL A 94 -6.02 4.63 3.12
C VAL A 94 -4.64 4.88 2.50
N THR A 95 -4.42 4.42 1.26
CA THR A 95 -3.18 4.67 0.51
C THR A 95 -2.95 6.17 0.33
N LYS A 96 -3.98 6.90 -0.12
CA LYS A 96 -3.90 8.36 -0.27
C LYS A 96 -3.57 9.04 1.07
N ASP A 97 -4.32 8.70 2.12
CA ASP A 97 -4.12 9.28 3.46
C ASP A 97 -2.71 8.96 4.00
N SER A 98 -2.18 7.77 3.71
CA SER A 98 -0.83 7.35 4.11
C SER A 98 0.24 8.14 3.35
N VAL A 99 0.10 8.31 2.03
CA VAL A 99 1.02 9.15 1.22
C VAL A 99 1.01 10.59 1.71
N GLU A 100 -0.17 11.15 2.00
CA GLU A 100 -0.28 12.52 2.53
C GLU A 100 0.39 12.67 3.89
N LYS A 101 0.12 11.78 4.84
CA LYS A 101 0.60 11.89 6.23
C LYS A 101 2.04 11.45 6.41
N LEU A 102 2.44 10.34 5.79
CA LEU A 102 3.74 9.69 6.05
C LEU A 102 4.84 10.16 5.11
N TRP A 103 4.50 10.90 4.05
CA TRP A 103 5.48 11.41 3.09
C TRP A 103 5.31 12.90 2.80
N ILE A 104 4.15 13.32 2.27
CA ILE A 104 3.99 14.70 1.79
C ILE A 104 4.10 15.70 2.94
N TYR A 105 3.37 15.49 4.03
CA TYR A 105 3.36 16.40 5.17
C TYR A 105 4.74 16.58 5.83
N PRO A 106 5.51 15.52 6.16
CA PRO A 106 6.87 15.67 6.64
C PRO A 106 7.76 16.49 5.70
N ASN A 107 7.67 16.26 4.39
CA ASN A 107 8.49 16.98 3.41
C ASN A 107 8.04 18.43 3.23
N GLN A 108 6.75 18.74 3.39
CA GLN A 108 6.24 20.12 3.41
C GLN A 108 6.83 20.91 4.58
N LEU A 109 6.95 20.28 5.75
CA LEU A 109 7.55 20.93 6.92
C LEU A 109 8.99 21.37 6.66
N PHE A 110 9.74 20.66 5.82
CA PHE A 110 11.10 21.08 5.46
C PHE A 110 11.16 22.40 4.68
N SER A 111 10.06 22.78 4.02
CA SER A 111 9.95 24.05 3.29
C SER A 111 9.40 25.19 4.14
N GLU A 112 8.61 24.89 5.17
CA GLU A 112 7.89 25.89 5.98
C GLU A 112 8.64 26.26 7.28
N LYS A 113 9.40 25.30 7.83
CA LYS A 113 10.12 25.45 9.09
C LYS A 113 11.52 26.00 8.78
N THR A 114 11.76 27.25 9.20
CA THR A 114 12.94 28.04 8.78
C THR A 114 14.00 28.19 9.87
N LYS A 115 13.76 27.63 11.07
CA LYS A 115 14.64 27.80 12.23
C LYS A 115 15.51 26.58 12.52
N ALA A 116 15.14 25.38 12.07
CA ALA A 116 16.04 24.24 12.13
C ALA A 116 17.26 24.47 11.23
N ARG A 117 18.38 23.85 11.59
CA ARG A 117 19.65 24.14 10.95
C ARG A 117 19.67 23.62 9.50
N PRO A 118 20.26 24.36 8.54
CA PRO A 118 20.34 23.91 7.15
C PRO A 118 21.00 22.54 6.97
N GLU A 119 22.04 22.25 7.75
CA GLU A 119 22.74 20.96 7.75
C GLU A 119 21.88 19.80 8.30
N PHE A 120 20.92 20.09 9.19
CA PHE A 120 19.90 19.11 9.60
C PHE A 120 18.99 18.77 8.42
N TYR A 121 18.42 19.76 7.73
CA TYR A 121 17.56 19.52 6.57
C TYR A 121 18.27 18.80 5.44
N ALA A 122 19.49 19.22 5.12
CA ALA A 122 20.30 18.59 4.08
C ALA A 122 20.58 17.12 4.38
N SER A 123 20.75 16.77 5.66
CA SER A 123 21.00 15.38 6.08
C SER A 123 19.81 14.44 5.87
N LEU A 124 18.60 14.98 5.71
CA LEU A 124 17.40 14.19 5.39
C LEU A 124 17.24 13.97 3.87
N CYS A 125 18.04 14.68 3.06
CA CYS A 125 17.93 14.78 1.61
C CYS A 125 19.28 14.59 0.91
N TYR A 126 20.05 13.55 1.27
CA TYR A 126 21.37 13.29 0.66
C TYR A 126 21.35 12.96 -0.84
N ASN A 127 20.18 12.75 -1.42
CA ASN A 127 19.98 12.68 -2.87
C ASN A 127 20.06 14.06 -3.57
N ASN A 128 19.90 15.15 -2.81
CA ASN A 128 20.06 16.52 -3.29
C ASN A 128 21.52 16.98 -3.12
N LEU A 129 22.36 16.70 -4.13
CA LEU A 129 23.77 17.08 -4.10
C LEU A 129 24.01 18.57 -3.96
N ASP A 130 23.15 19.41 -4.52
CA ASP A 130 23.33 20.86 -4.47
C ASP A 130 23.16 21.34 -3.02
N LEU A 131 22.09 20.89 -2.35
CA LEU A 131 21.87 21.17 -0.93
C LEU A 131 22.96 20.56 -0.03
N TYR A 132 23.39 19.33 -0.31
CA TYR A 132 24.49 18.70 0.41
C TYR A 132 25.79 19.51 0.30
N ASN A 133 26.18 19.91 -0.92
CA ASN A 133 27.42 20.65 -1.15
C ASN A 133 27.42 22.01 -0.46
N LEU A 134 26.25 22.67 -0.38
CA LEU A 134 26.08 23.95 0.33
C LEU A 134 26.21 23.80 1.85
N THR A 135 25.96 22.61 2.41
CA THR A 135 25.77 22.42 3.86
C THR A 135 26.75 21.47 4.53
N GLN A 136 27.48 20.63 3.78
CA GLN A 136 28.35 19.58 4.33
C GLN A 136 29.42 20.08 5.31
N ASN A 137 29.88 21.32 5.13
CA ASN A 137 30.88 21.98 5.97
C ASN A 137 30.27 23.08 6.86
N LEU A 138 28.95 23.23 6.86
CA LEU A 138 28.27 24.20 7.72
C LEU A 138 28.14 23.64 9.14
N HIS A 139 28.47 24.50 10.10
CA HIS A 139 28.25 24.25 11.51
C HIS A 139 27.56 25.47 12.11
N THR A 140 26.25 25.54 11.88
CA THR A 140 25.45 26.66 12.38
C THR A 140 25.30 26.58 13.90
N LYS A 141 25.20 27.74 14.54
CA LYS A 141 25.08 27.82 16.00
C LYS A 141 23.78 27.17 16.45
N ILE A 142 23.87 26.25 17.40
CA ILE A 142 22.70 25.66 18.05
C ILE A 142 22.01 26.72 18.91
N THR A 143 20.72 26.92 18.65
CA THR A 143 19.82 27.79 19.41
C THR A 143 18.67 26.97 20.01
N VAL A 144 17.97 27.53 20.99
CA VAL A 144 16.75 26.92 21.56
C VAL A 144 15.73 26.64 20.46
N ASP A 145 15.46 27.64 19.61
CA ASP A 145 14.52 27.53 18.51
C ASP A 145 14.91 26.42 17.53
N SER A 146 16.18 26.36 17.09
CA SER A 146 16.64 25.31 16.19
C SER A 146 16.53 23.92 16.81
N THR A 147 16.79 23.80 18.12
CA THR A 147 16.72 22.52 18.83
C THR A 147 15.28 22.03 18.93
N LEU A 148 14.35 22.92 19.28
CA LEU A 148 12.93 22.60 19.38
C LEU A 148 12.37 22.18 18.02
N GLU A 149 12.77 22.87 16.95
CA GLU A 149 12.30 22.59 15.59
C GLU A 149 12.86 21.27 15.05
N GLU A 150 14.17 21.01 15.23
CA GLU A 150 14.79 19.73 14.88
C GLU A 150 14.19 18.57 15.66
N GLN A 151 13.92 18.76 16.95
CA GLN A 151 13.25 17.76 17.78
C GLN A 151 11.82 17.49 17.27
N TYR A 152 11.04 18.53 16.99
CA TYR A 152 9.67 18.39 16.46
C TYR A 152 9.64 17.61 15.14
N ILE A 153 10.53 17.97 14.21
CA ILE A 153 10.65 17.28 12.92
C ILE A 153 11.06 15.83 13.13
N SER A 154 12.06 15.58 14.00
CA SER A 154 12.51 14.22 14.30
C SER A 154 11.40 13.35 14.89
N ILE A 155 10.61 13.91 15.82
CA ILE A 155 9.45 13.23 16.40
C ILE A 155 8.49 12.81 15.29
N LEU A 156 8.20 13.72 14.36
CA LEU A 156 7.27 13.49 13.27
C LEU A 156 7.77 12.40 12.30
N LEU A 157 9.06 12.41 11.94
CA LEU A 157 9.64 11.39 11.06
C LEU A 157 9.63 10.01 11.71
N ILE A 158 9.96 9.92 13.01
CA ILE A 158 9.90 8.64 13.73
C ILE A 158 8.45 8.18 13.90
N GLN A 159 7.50 9.10 14.12
CA GLN A 159 6.07 8.77 14.15
C GLN A 159 5.60 8.21 12.81
N CYS A 160 6.15 8.68 11.68
CA CYS A 160 5.84 8.10 10.37
C CYS A 160 6.23 6.63 10.28
N TRP A 161 7.34 6.22 10.91
CA TRP A 161 7.75 4.81 10.98
C TRP A 161 6.80 3.98 11.84
N GLU A 162 6.33 4.52 12.96
CA GLU A 162 5.33 3.85 13.80
C GLU A 162 3.98 3.70 13.09
N ASP A 163 3.51 4.76 12.45
CA ASP A 163 2.24 4.75 11.72
C ASP A 163 2.32 3.85 10.48
N TYR A 164 3.47 3.78 9.81
CA TYR A 164 3.72 2.80 8.75
C TYR A 164 3.50 1.36 9.23
N LEU A 165 4.03 0.98 10.40
CA LEU A 165 3.84 -0.36 10.94
C LEU A 165 2.35 -0.72 11.11
N LYS A 166 1.49 0.26 11.40
CA LYS A 166 0.04 0.08 11.58
C LYS A 166 -0.74 0.12 10.26
N LEU A 167 -0.24 0.84 9.26
CA LEU A 167 -0.98 1.12 8.01
C LEU A 167 -0.55 0.25 6.83
N ARG A 168 0.64 -0.35 6.89
CA ARG A 168 1.26 -1.15 5.80
C ARG A 168 0.33 -2.18 5.13
N HIS A 169 -0.56 -2.82 5.88
CA HIS A 169 -1.43 -3.90 5.34
C HIS A 169 -2.65 -3.36 4.58
N PHE A 170 -3.00 -2.10 4.83
CA PHE A 170 -4.13 -1.42 4.21
C PHE A 170 -3.70 -0.51 3.05
N ASP A 171 -2.42 -0.15 3.03
CA ASP A 171 -1.79 0.66 2.00
C ASP A 171 -1.34 -0.18 0.79
N LYS A 172 -1.45 0.40 -0.41
CA LYS A 172 -1.07 -0.25 -1.68
C LYS A 172 0.29 0.20 -2.22
N THR A 173 0.96 1.13 -1.55
CA THR A 173 2.24 1.71 -2.03
C THR A 173 3.35 0.67 -2.07
N GLY A 174 3.38 -0.23 -1.08
CA GLY A 174 4.36 -1.31 -0.97
C GLY A 174 5.50 -0.98 -0.01
N ASP A 175 5.97 -2.01 0.70
CA ASP A 175 7.00 -1.87 1.72
C ASP A 175 8.33 -1.37 1.16
N ASP A 176 8.68 -1.77 -0.05
CA ASP A 176 9.91 -1.36 -0.72
C ASP A 176 9.96 0.16 -0.94
N VAL A 177 8.84 0.77 -1.32
CA VAL A 177 8.75 2.21 -1.55
C VAL A 177 8.88 2.99 -0.23
N TRP A 178 8.19 2.56 0.83
CA TRP A 178 8.29 3.20 2.15
C TRP A 178 9.68 3.10 2.73
N LEU A 179 10.27 1.90 2.72
CA LEU A 179 11.59 1.67 3.30
C LEU A 179 12.69 2.42 2.54
N VAL A 180 12.57 2.62 1.22
CA VAL A 180 13.53 3.45 0.47
C VAL A 180 13.56 4.88 1.02
N ASN A 181 12.39 5.46 1.27
CA ASN A 181 12.26 6.80 1.82
C ASN A 181 12.78 6.87 3.26
N TYR A 182 12.45 5.87 4.08
CA TYR A 182 12.85 5.85 5.48
C TYR A 182 14.34 5.62 5.69
N ILE A 183 14.96 4.77 4.88
CA ILE A 183 16.41 4.60 4.90
C ILE A 183 17.11 5.91 4.50
N GLN A 184 16.58 6.66 3.54
CA GLN A 184 17.13 7.98 3.18
C GLN A 184 17.13 8.93 4.39
N TRP A 185 16.02 9.02 5.12
CA TRP A 185 15.97 9.82 6.35
C TRP A 185 16.91 9.29 7.44
N ALA A 186 16.99 7.98 7.59
CA ALA A 186 17.83 7.32 8.57
C ALA A 186 19.34 7.47 8.29
N GLN A 187 19.76 7.95 7.12
CA GLN A 187 21.17 8.35 6.91
C GLN A 187 21.56 9.58 7.72
N SER A 188 20.59 10.39 8.18
CA SER A 188 20.85 11.58 8.98
C SER A 188 21.41 11.22 10.36
N SER A 189 22.66 11.62 10.59
CA SER A 189 23.29 11.53 11.92
C SER A 189 22.58 12.41 12.96
N TYR A 190 21.98 13.52 12.52
CA TYR A 190 21.18 14.37 13.41
C TYR A 190 19.89 13.69 13.84
N LEU A 191 19.17 13.05 12.89
CA LEU A 191 17.97 12.28 13.21
C LEU A 191 18.30 11.12 14.15
N LYS A 192 19.43 10.43 13.94
CA LYS A 192 19.91 9.38 14.84
C LYS A 192 20.13 9.91 16.26
N ALA A 193 20.80 11.05 16.39
CA ALA A 193 21.06 11.66 17.70
C ALA A 193 19.77 12.07 18.43
N GLN A 194 18.76 12.54 17.70
CA GLN A 194 17.44 12.83 18.27
C GLN A 194 16.69 11.55 18.66
N PHE A 195 16.70 10.54 17.79
CA PHE A 195 16.13 9.23 18.09
C PHE A 195 16.73 8.64 19.36
N ASP A 196 18.05 8.66 19.52
CA ASP A 196 18.70 8.09 20.73
C ASP A 196 18.25 8.76 22.03
N ARG A 197 17.93 10.06 21.99
CA ARG A 197 17.39 10.79 23.13
C ARG A 197 15.92 10.48 23.37
N LEU A 198 15.14 10.33 22.31
CA LEU A 198 13.68 10.28 22.34
C LEU A 198 13.11 8.85 22.28
N LYS A 199 13.94 7.84 22.03
CA LYS A 199 13.47 6.48 21.70
C LYS A 199 12.57 5.87 22.78
N HIS A 200 12.72 6.28 24.04
CA HIS A 200 11.86 5.87 25.15
C HIS A 200 10.39 6.31 25.03
N ASN A 201 10.08 7.22 24.11
CA ASN A 201 8.70 7.66 23.82
C ASN A 201 7.96 6.74 22.84
N TYR A 202 8.63 5.76 22.24
CA TYR A 202 8.08 4.92 21.18
C TYR A 202 7.92 3.48 21.65
N SER A 203 7.05 2.74 20.97
CA SER A 203 6.89 1.30 21.17
C SER A 203 8.15 0.51 20.80
N ASP A 204 8.37 -0.64 21.44
CA ASP A 204 9.52 -1.52 21.18
C ASP A 204 9.62 -1.94 19.70
N THR A 205 8.49 -2.12 19.02
CA THR A 205 8.44 -2.40 17.58
C THR A 205 8.99 -1.24 16.74
N THR A 206 8.63 -0.01 17.10
CA THR A 206 9.12 1.21 16.43
C THR A 206 10.61 1.40 16.71
N ILE A 207 11.06 1.17 17.96
CA ILE A 207 12.48 1.26 18.33
C ILE A 207 13.30 0.27 17.50
N ARG A 208 12.90 -1.00 17.44
CA ARG A 208 13.61 -2.02 16.65
C ARG A 208 13.60 -1.71 15.15
N LEU A 209 12.50 -1.19 14.60
CA LEU A 209 12.45 -0.76 13.20
C LEU A 209 13.42 0.39 12.95
N ALA A 210 13.41 1.41 13.79
CA ALA A 210 14.30 2.56 13.69
C ALA A 210 15.77 2.12 13.76
N GLU A 211 16.13 1.28 14.72
CA GLU A 211 17.49 0.75 14.86
C GLU A 211 17.95 0.00 13.60
N LEU A 212 17.08 -0.83 13.00
CA LEU A 212 17.36 -1.48 11.72
C LEU A 212 17.54 -0.48 10.57
N LEU A 213 16.66 0.52 10.48
CA LEU A 213 16.75 1.55 9.45
C LEU A 213 18.06 2.31 9.55
N PHE A 214 18.48 2.71 10.75
CA PHE A 214 19.76 3.38 10.98
C PHE A 214 20.96 2.46 10.69
N GLU A 215 20.90 1.19 11.08
CA GLU A 215 21.93 0.19 10.77
C GLU A 215 22.12 0.06 9.25
N TYR A 216 21.04 -0.16 8.50
CA TYR A 216 21.09 -0.31 7.05
C TYR A 216 21.43 0.99 6.33
N ALA A 217 21.00 2.14 6.86
CA ALA A 217 21.34 3.44 6.29
C ALA A 217 22.83 3.79 6.45
N SER A 218 23.46 3.35 7.55
CA SER A 218 24.87 3.64 7.84
C SER A 218 25.85 3.04 6.81
N THR A 219 25.44 2.01 6.08
CA THR A 219 26.26 1.36 5.05
C THR A 219 26.14 2.03 3.68
N LEU A 220 25.26 3.02 3.54
CA LEU A 220 25.03 3.70 2.27
C LEU A 220 26.07 4.82 2.05
N PRO A 221 26.53 5.02 0.81
CA PRO A 221 27.37 6.16 0.46
C PRO A 221 26.61 7.47 0.65
N ILE A 222 27.29 8.46 1.24
CA ILE A 222 26.78 9.82 1.43
C ILE A 222 27.72 10.81 0.71
N PRO A 223 27.21 11.66 -0.18
CA PRO A 223 25.85 11.67 -0.73
C PRO A 223 25.69 10.63 -1.86
N THR A 224 24.46 10.30 -2.25
CA THR A 224 24.22 9.44 -3.42
C THR A 224 22.96 9.84 -4.20
N LYS A 225 23.10 9.94 -5.53
CA LYS A 225 21.99 10.15 -6.48
C LYS A 225 21.45 8.86 -7.08
N ASP A 226 22.10 7.73 -6.84
CA ASP A 226 21.73 6.47 -7.49
C ASP A 226 20.58 5.77 -6.73
N PRO A 227 19.35 5.74 -7.29
CA PRO A 227 18.22 5.06 -6.66
C PRO A 227 18.43 3.54 -6.57
N GLY A 228 19.32 2.96 -7.39
CA GLY A 228 19.65 1.54 -7.36
C GLY A 228 20.32 1.11 -6.06
N VAL A 229 21.11 1.98 -5.44
CA VAL A 229 21.78 1.71 -4.17
C VAL A 229 20.76 1.56 -3.05
N TYR A 230 19.81 2.50 -2.92
CA TYR A 230 18.73 2.42 -1.93
C TYR A 230 17.86 1.19 -2.14
N LYS A 231 17.46 0.92 -3.39
CA LYS A 231 16.65 -0.26 -3.71
C LYS A 231 17.35 -1.56 -3.32
N LYS A 232 18.64 -1.70 -3.65
CA LYS A 232 19.41 -2.89 -3.27
C LYS A 232 19.45 -3.05 -1.75
N GLN A 233 19.72 -1.97 -1.02
CA GLN A 233 19.79 -2.00 0.44
C GLN A 233 18.44 -2.40 1.07
N VAL A 234 17.34 -1.87 0.55
CA VAL A 234 15.98 -2.22 1.00
C VAL A 234 15.63 -3.67 0.67
N GLN A 235 16.05 -4.19 -0.48
CA GLN A 235 15.83 -5.61 -0.82
C GLN A 235 16.56 -6.55 0.15
N GLU A 236 17.71 -6.15 0.68
CA GLU A 236 18.40 -6.90 1.74
C GLU A 236 17.71 -6.72 3.10
N LEU A 237 17.24 -5.51 3.43
CA LEU A 237 16.47 -5.25 4.65
C LEU A 237 15.16 -6.08 4.68
N LEU A 238 14.45 -6.17 3.56
CA LEU A 238 13.21 -6.97 3.44
C LEU A 238 13.41 -8.47 3.67
N LYS A 239 14.65 -8.96 3.55
CA LYS A 239 15.02 -10.36 3.84
C LYS A 239 15.56 -10.52 5.27
N ASP A 240 15.79 -9.44 6.01
CA ASP A 240 16.33 -9.50 7.36
C ASP A 240 15.31 -10.19 8.30
N PRO A 241 15.70 -11.26 9.00
CA PRO A 241 14.80 -11.97 9.93
C PRO A 241 14.25 -11.06 11.04
N ARG A 242 14.99 -10.02 11.45
CA ARG A 242 14.56 -9.05 12.47
C ARG A 242 13.40 -8.19 11.95
N LEU A 243 13.46 -7.75 10.69
CA LEU A 243 12.35 -7.00 10.08
C LEU A 243 11.12 -7.90 9.90
N ILE A 244 11.33 -9.13 9.45
CA ILE A 244 10.25 -10.12 9.30
C ILE A 244 9.57 -10.38 10.66
N ALA A 245 10.34 -10.44 11.75
CA ALA A 245 9.80 -10.58 13.11
C ALA A 245 8.95 -9.37 13.50
N ILE A 246 9.45 -8.13 13.27
CA ILE A 246 8.68 -6.90 13.53
C ILE A 246 7.34 -6.94 12.79
N TYR A 247 7.34 -7.31 11.50
CA TYR A 247 6.13 -7.36 10.67
C TYR A 247 5.11 -8.39 11.14
N LYS A 248 5.54 -9.45 11.82
CA LYS A 248 4.61 -10.44 12.41
C LYS A 248 3.96 -9.94 13.69
N GLU A 249 4.62 -9.05 14.41
CA GLU A 249 4.11 -8.46 15.65
C GLU A 249 3.16 -7.27 15.39
N THR A 250 3.22 -6.67 14.20
CA THR A 250 2.38 -5.53 13.80
C THR A 250 1.41 -5.93 12.67
N PRO A 251 0.15 -6.30 13.01
CA PRO A 251 -0.87 -6.75 12.06
C PRO A 251 -1.53 -5.63 11.27
#